data_AF-A0A7Y4QBM4-F1
#
_entry.id   AF-A0A7Y4QBM4-F1
#
_cell.length_a   1.000
_cell.length_b   1.000
_cell.length_c   1.000
_cell.angle_alpha   90.00
_cell.angle_beta   90.00
_cell.angle_gamma   90.00
#
_symmetry.space_group_name_H-M   'P 1'
#
loop_
_entity.id
_entity.type
_entity.pdbx_description
1 polymer ?
#
loop_
_entity_poly.entity_id
_entity_poly.type
_entity_poly.pdbx_seq_one_letter_code
_entity_poly.pdbx_strand_id
1 'polypeptide(L)' 'DLVIADSNYITSRKLAETKIYLYHTGEFFIEVYYSSKYKKVLLINAFDDMAGMEPYADNVSLEELAL' A
#
# COMPACT_ATOMS: atom_id res chain seq x y z
N ASP A 1 -13.82 3.68 -10.56
CA ASP A 1 -14.39 4.63 -9.59
C ASP A 1 -14.55 4.10 -8.17
N LEU A 2 -14.57 2.78 -7.92
CA LEU A 2 -14.77 2.21 -6.58
C LEU A 2 -13.58 2.36 -5.60
N VAL A 3 -12.33 2.40 -6.09
CA VAL A 3 -11.13 2.35 -5.24
C VAL A 3 -10.86 3.66 -4.47
N ILE A 4 -11.51 4.77 -4.80
CA ILE A 4 -11.25 6.08 -4.16
C ILE A 4 -12.46 6.57 -3.35
N ALA A 5 -13.68 6.14 -3.68
CA ALA A 5 -14.90 6.70 -3.06
C ALA A 5 -15.18 6.15 -1.65
N ASP A 6 -14.94 4.85 -1.41
CA ASP A 6 -15.26 4.17 -0.14
C ASP A 6 -14.03 3.61 0.60
N SER A 7 -12.83 4.07 0.21
CA SER A 7 -11.57 3.61 0.79
C SER A 7 -11.08 4.58 1.86
N ASN A 8 -10.96 4.10 3.09
CA ASN A 8 -10.30 4.85 4.17
C ASN A 8 -8.79 4.77 3.99
N TYR A 9 -8.15 5.93 3.75
CA TYR A 9 -6.70 6.03 3.78
C TYR A 9 -6.19 5.71 5.18
N ILE A 10 -5.27 4.74 5.29
CA ILE A 10 -4.63 4.37 6.56
C ILE A 10 -3.29 5.11 6.69
N THR A 11 -2.40 4.89 5.73
CA THR A 11 -1.05 5.44 5.77
C THR A 11 -0.40 5.47 4.40
N SER A 12 0.71 6.18 4.29
CA SER A 12 1.58 6.14 3.12
C SER A 12 3.02 6.24 3.55
N ARG A 13 3.88 5.68 2.72
CA ARG A 13 5.33 5.79 2.85
C ARG A 13 5.95 6.11 1.50
N LYS A 14 7.14 6.68 1.53
CA LYS A 14 7.89 7.01 0.33
C LYS A 14 9.17 6.21 0.32
N LEU A 15 9.34 5.40 -0.71
CA LEU A 15 10.56 4.66 -0.97
C LEU A 15 11.23 5.23 -2.23
N ALA A 16 12.28 6.02 -2.05
CA ALA A 16 12.95 6.75 -3.12
C ALA A 16 11.97 7.55 -4.02
N GLU A 17 11.73 7.11 -5.26
CA GLU A 17 10.82 7.76 -6.23
C GLU A 17 9.42 7.11 -6.28
N THR A 18 9.18 6.12 -5.42
CA THR A 18 7.92 5.37 -5.31
C THR A 18 7.19 5.81 -4.05
N LYS A 19 5.91 6.15 -4.20
CA LYS A 19 4.98 6.39 -3.09
C LYS A 19 4.12 5.16 -2.93
N ILE A 20 3.99 4.69 -1.70
CA ILE A 20 3.22 3.50 -1.37
C ILE A 20 2.08 3.96 -0.49
N TYR A 21 0.85 3.62 -0.86
CA TYR A 21 -0.36 4.03 -0.16
C TYR A 21 -1.11 2.80 0.33
N LEU A 22 -1.51 2.80 1.59
CA LEU A 22 -2.34 1.75 2.17
C LEU A 22 -3.75 2.29 2.43
N TYR A 23 -4.73 1.56 1.93
CA TYR A 23 -6.15 1.84 2.07
C TYR A 23 -6.86 0.66 2.70
N HIS A 24 -7.98 0.93 3.36
CA HIS A 24 -8.93 -0.07 3.84
C HIS A 24 -10.32 0.26 3.33
N THR A 25 -10.95 -0.68 2.65
CA THR A 25 -12.27 -0.53 2.03
C THR A 25 -13.41 -0.90 2.99
N GLY A 26 -13.10 -1.32 4.22
CA GLY A 26 -14.07 -1.88 5.17
C GLY A 26 -14.16 -3.40 5.11
N GLU A 27 -13.84 -4.00 3.96
CA GLU A 27 -13.84 -5.45 3.75
C GLU A 27 -12.44 -6.02 3.53
N PHE A 28 -11.55 -5.26 2.88
CA PHE A 28 -10.20 -5.69 2.55
C PHE A 28 -9.22 -4.50 2.54
N PHE A 29 -7.92 -4.80 2.50
CA PHE A 29 -6.84 -3.84 2.45
C PHE A 29 -6.26 -3.76 1.04
N ILE A 30 -5.84 -2.57 0.63
CA ILE A 30 -5.20 -2.34 -0.67
C ILE A 30 -3.93 -1.53 -0.45
N GLU A 31 -2.81 -2.04 -0.93
CA GLU A 31 -1.56 -1.29 -1.00
C GLU A 31 -1.20 -0.96 -2.46
N VAL A 32 -1.03 0.33 -2.75
CA VAL A 32 -0.78 0.85 -4.10
C VAL A 32 0.62 1.43 -4.18
N TYR A 33 1.44 0.88 -5.07
CA TYR A 33 2.75 1.40 -5.40
C TYR A 33 2.64 2.35 -6.59
N TYR A 34 2.94 3.62 -6.37
CA TYR A 34 2.90 4.66 -7.38
C TYR A 34 4.28 5.23 -7.65
N SER A 35 4.77 5.12 -8.88
CA SER A 35 6.00 5.80 -9.28
C SER A 35 5.71 7.25 -9.60
N SER A 36 6.31 8.16 -8.82
CA SER A 36 6.23 9.59 -9.14
C SER A 36 7.03 9.96 -10.38
N LYS A 37 8.11 9.20 -10.68
CA LYS A 37 8.95 9.38 -11.87
C LYS A 37 8.21 9.04 -13.16
N TYR A 38 7.57 7.87 -13.20
CA TYR A 38 6.86 7.40 -14.38
C TYR A 38 5.38 7.80 -14.40
N LYS A 39 4.91 8.48 -13.34
CA LYS A 39 3.51 8.90 -13.13
C LYS A 39 2.50 7.77 -13.35
N LYS A 40 2.81 6.58 -12.83
CA LYS A 40 1.98 5.37 -13.01
C LYS A 40 1.99 4.49 -11.78
N VAL A 41 0.93 3.71 -11.63
CA VAL A 41 0.89 2.60 -10.67
C VAL A 41 1.82 1.50 -11.17
N LEU A 42 2.71 1.06 -10.29
CA LEU A 42 3.67 -0.02 -10.52
C LEU A 42 3.10 -1.37 -10.09
N LEU A 43 2.45 -1.41 -8.92
CA LEU A 43 1.91 -2.61 -8.30
C LEU A 43 0.70 -2.25 -7.45
N ILE A 44 -0.26 -3.17 -7.37
CA ILE A 44 -1.35 -3.13 -6.41
C ILE A 44 -1.36 -4.48 -5.71
N ASN A 45 -1.25 -4.46 -4.39
CA ASN A 45 -1.50 -5.61 -3.54
C ASN A 45 -2.87 -5.45 -2.89
N ALA A 46 -3.63 -6.54 -2.81
CA ALA A 46 -4.90 -6.58 -2.10
C ALA A 46 -4.85 -7.73 -1.09
N PHE A 47 -5.37 -7.50 0.10
CA PHE A 47 -5.36 -8.46 1.20
C PHE A 47 -6.76 -8.53 1.79
N ASP A 48 -7.34 -9.72 1.85
CA ASP A 48 -8.71 -9.91 2.34
C ASP A 48 -8.82 -9.63 3.85
N ASP A 49 -7.75 -9.84 4.61
CA ASP A 49 -7.71 -9.58 6.05
C ASP A 49 -6.29 -9.22 6.55
N MET A 50 -6.18 -8.87 7.83
CA MET A 50 -4.88 -8.58 8.45
C MET A 50 -3.94 -9.79 8.45
N ALA A 51 -4.46 -11.03 8.52
CA ALA A 51 -3.64 -12.24 8.52
C ALA A 51 -2.98 -12.48 7.15
N GLY A 52 -3.64 -12.12 6.05
CA GLY A 52 -3.06 -12.09 4.72
C GLY A 52 -2.03 -10.97 4.53
N MET A 53 -2.14 -9.90 5.34
CA MET A 53 -1.19 -8.79 5.34
C MET A 53 0.06 -9.08 6.18
N GLU A 54 -0.02 -9.89 7.24
CA GLU A 54 1.11 -10.18 8.15
C GLU A 54 2.36 -10.73 7.43
N PRO A 55 2.28 -11.78 6.59
CA PRO A 55 3.44 -12.28 5.86
C PRO A 55 4.03 -11.22 4.93
N TYR A 56 3.19 -10.35 4.40
CA TYR A 56 3.63 -9.24 3.57
C TYR A 56 4.33 -8.16 4.39
N ALA A 57 3.79 -7.81 5.56
CA ALA A 57 4.39 -6.86 6.50
C ALA A 57 5.76 -7.35 7.00
N ASP A 58 5.91 -8.66 7.21
CA ASP A 58 7.19 -9.27 7.61
C ASP A 58 8.24 -9.26 6.49
N ASN A 59 7.80 -9.45 5.23
CA ASN A 59 8.69 -9.39 4.06
C ASN A 59 9.01 -7.96 3.62
N VAL A 60 8.13 -7.01 3.95
CA VAL A 60 8.37 -5.58 3.83
C VAL A 60 9.41 -5.21 4.90
N SER A 61 10.67 -5.35 4.53
CA SER A 61 11.79 -5.12 5.45
C SER A 61 11.68 -3.75 6.12
N LEU A 62 11.52 -3.76 7.44
CA LEU A 62 11.61 -2.58 8.31
C LEU A 62 12.97 -1.85 8.18
N GLU A 63 13.97 -2.46 7.54
CA GLU A 63 15.24 -1.81 7.22
C GLU A 63 15.06 -0.60 6.29
N GLU A 64 14.03 -0.58 5.44
CA GLU A 64 13.68 0.58 4.61
C GLU A 64 12.85 1.64 5.37
N LEU A 65 12.43 1.33 6.60
CA LEU A 65 11.73 2.23 7.53
C LEU A 65 12.70 2.90 8.52
N ALA A 66 13.99 2.91 8.22
CA ALA A 66 14.99 3.67 8.97
C ALA A 66 14.68 5.18 8.86
N LEU A 67 14.19 5.73 9.98
CA LEU A 67 14.01 7.15 10.24
C LEU A 67 15.22 8.01 9.87
#